data_AF-A0A924A3S3-F1
#
_entry.id   AF-A0A924A3S3-F1
#
_cell.length_a   1.000
_cell.length_b   1.000
_cell.length_c   1.000
_cell.angle_alpha   90.00
_cell.angle_beta   90.00
_cell.angle_gamma   90.00
#
_symmetry.space_group_name_H-M   'P 1'
#
loop_
_entity.id
_entity.type
_entity.pdbx_description
1 polymer ?
#
loop_
_entity_poly.entity_id
_entity_poly.type
_entity_poly.pdbx_seq_one_letter_code
_entity_poly.pdbx_strand_id
1 'polypeptide(L)' 'MAKKVVATLKTGTGKEYSKVISMVRSPKTGAYTFKQMMVHNDHVKDAIVLQKEA' A
#
# COMPACT_ATOMS: atom_id res chain seq x y z
N MET A 1 2.96 34.48 29.85
CA MET A 1 3.43 33.08 29.84
C MET A 1 2.89 32.41 28.58
N ALA A 2 3.72 32.22 27.56
CA ALA A 2 3.31 31.47 26.37
C ALA A 2 3.30 29.98 26.73
N LYS A 3 2.11 29.36 26.70
CA LYS A 3 1.97 27.92 26.90
C LYS A 3 2.60 27.23 25.69
N LYS A 4 3.84 26.76 25.84
CA LYS A 4 4.57 26.03 24.79
C LYS A 4 3.82 24.73 24.52
N VAL A 5 3.01 24.71 23.46
CA VAL A 5 2.41 23.48 22.97
C VAL A 5 3.51 22.72 22.26
N VAL A 6 4.06 21.70 22.92
CA VAL A 6 4.93 20.71 22.28
C VAL A 6 4.00 19.74 21.56
N ALA A 7 3.86 19.92 20.24
CA ALA A 7 3.24 18.92 19.39
C ALA A 7 4.12 17.67 19.45
N THR A 8 3.65 16.64 20.14
CA THR A 8 4.26 15.31 20.06
C THR A 8 4.04 14.81 18.64
N LEU A 9 5.10 14.79 17.82
CA LEU A 9 5.09 13.99 16.60
C LEU A 9 4.79 12.56 17.03
N LYS A 10 3.66 12.01 16.59
CA LYS A 10 3.39 10.58 16.72
C LYS A 10 4.44 9.84 15.88
N THR A 11 5.60 9.58 16.48
CA THR A 11 6.64 8.66 15.99
C THR A 11 6.26 7.20 16.28
N GLY A 12 4.98 6.94 16.56
CA GLY A 12 4.46 5.59 16.54
C GLY A 12 4.22 5.22 15.08
N THR A 13 4.89 4.17 14.63
CA THR A 13 4.73 3.42 13.37
C THR A 13 3.24 3.41 12.98
N GLY A 14 2.82 4.43 12.26
CA GLY A 14 1.41 4.71 12.06
C GLY A 14 0.91 3.75 11.03
N LYS A 15 0.16 2.70 11.44
CA LYS A 15 -0.57 1.75 10.59
C LYS A 15 -0.02 1.75 9.15
N GLU A 16 1.19 1.21 8.98
CA GLU A 16 1.92 1.32 7.72
C GLU A 16 1.25 0.42 6.69
N TYR A 17 0.30 0.98 5.95
CA TYR A 17 -0.35 0.33 4.83
C TYR A 17 0.17 0.93 3.54
N SER A 18 0.69 0.08 2.68
CA SER A 18 1.17 0.42 1.36
C SER A 18 0.11 0.02 0.34
N LYS A 19 -0.21 0.94 -0.57
CA LYS A 19 -1.09 0.64 -1.70
C LYS A 19 -0.26 -0.05 -2.78
N VAL A 20 -0.51 -1.33 -2.99
CA VAL A 20 0.07 -2.11 -4.09
C VAL A 20 -0.83 -1.97 -5.31
N ILE A 21 -0.28 -1.46 -6.41
CA ILE A 21 -0.97 -1.33 -7.69
C ILE A 21 -0.33 -2.31 -8.66
N SER A 22 -1.08 -3.33 -9.08
CA SER A 22 -0.65 -4.30 -10.10
C SER A 22 -1.38 -4.07 -11.41
N MET A 23 -0.66 -4.22 -12.53
CA MET A 23 -1.25 -4.24 -13.86
C MET A 23 -1.64 -5.67 -14.21
N VAL A 24 -2.94 -5.91 -14.42
CA VAL A 24 -3.48 -7.21 -14.84
C VAL A 24 -3.92 -7.11 -16.29
N ARG A 25 -3.51 -8.07 -17.12
CA ARG A 25 -3.96 -8.16 -18.50
C ARG A 25 -5.31 -8.85 -18.56
N SER A 26 -6.31 -8.20 -19.16
CA SER A 26 -7.63 -8.80 -19.37
C SER A 26 -7.52 -9.95 -20.39
N PRO A 27 -7.95 -11.18 -20.04
CA PRO A 27 -7.89 -12.32 -20.96
C PRO A 27 -8.89 -12.20 -22.12
N LYS A 28 -9.96 -11.40 -21.96
CA LYS A 28 -10.99 -11.20 -22.99
C LYS A 28 -10.62 -10.15 -24.03
N THR A 29 -9.99 -9.05 -23.61
CA THR A 29 -9.78 -7.88 -24.47
C THR A 29 -8.32 -7.52 -24.67
N GLY A 30 -7.39 -8.19 -23.96
CA GLY A 30 -5.96 -7.91 -24.02
C GLY A 30 -5.54 -6.58 -23.39
N ALA A 31 -6.49 -5.76 -22.91
CA ALA A 31 -6.24 -4.47 -22.28
C ALA A 31 -5.66 -4.65 -20.86
N TYR A 32 -4.82 -3.72 -20.45
CA TYR A 32 -4.29 -3.66 -19.08
C TYR A 32 -5.24 -2.90 -18.18
N THR A 33 -5.61 -3.51 -17.06
CA THR A 33 -6.40 -2.88 -16.00
C THR A 33 -5.59 -2.86 -14.72
N PHE A 34 -5.71 -1.77 -13.95
CA PHE A 34 -5.03 -1.65 -12.67
C PHE A 34 -5.90 -2.23 -11.56
N LYS A 35 -5.34 -3.16 -10.79
CA LYS A 35 -5.93 -3.65 -9.55
C LYS A 35 -5.18 -3.03 -8.38
N GLN A 36 -5.93 -2.54 -7.38
CA GLN A 36 -5.36 -1.90 -6.19
C GLN A 36 -5.68 -2.74 -4.97
N MET A 37 -4.69 -2.96 -4.10
CA MET A 37 -4.85 -3.61 -2.81
C MET A 37 -4.07 -2.84 -1.75
N MET A 38 -4.67 -2.66 -0.57
CA MET A 38 -3.98 -2.10 0.60
C MET A 38 -3.40 -3.25 1.41
N VAL A 39 -2.09 -3.23 1.64
CA VAL A 39 -1.37 -4.31 2.33
C VAL A 39 -0.49 -3.70 3.41
N HIS A 40 -0.30 -4.40 4.54
CA HIS A 40 0.66 -3.95 5.55
C HIS A 40 2.08 -3.97 4.99
N ASN A 41 2.94 -3.04 5.43
CA ASN A 41 4.26 -2.83 4.87
C ASN A 41 5.12 -4.11 4.86
N ASP A 42 4.99 -4.93 5.89
CA ASP A 42 5.71 -6.21 6.03
C ASP A 42 5.35 -7.23 4.94
N HIS A 43 4.12 -7.18 4.42
CA HIS A 43 3.57 -8.16 3.47
C HIS A 43 3.54 -7.64 2.02
N VAL A 44 4.13 -6.47 1.75
CA VAL A 44 4.13 -5.87 0.41
C VAL A 44 4.84 -6.76 -0.61
N LYS A 45 5.95 -7.41 -0.22
CA LYS A 45 6.70 -8.31 -1.11
C LYS A 45 5.88 -9.54 -1.49
N ASP A 46 5.22 -10.16 -0.51
CA ASP A 46 4.38 -11.34 -0.73
C ASP A 46 3.16 -11.01 -1.59
N ALA A 47 2.56 -9.85 -1.36
CA ALA A 47 1.44 -9.36 -2.18
C ALA A 47 1.84 -9.13 -3.65
N ILE A 48 3.07 -8.70 -3.93
CA ILE A 48 3.57 -8.54 -5.30
C ILE A 48 3.81 -9.91 -5.96
N VAL A 49 4.34 -10.90 -5.23
CA VAL A 49 4.61 -12.24 -5.77
C VAL A 49 3.30 -12.98 -6.07
N LEU A 50 2.34 -12.99 -5.14
CA LEU A 50 1.01 -13.57 -5.36
C LEU A 50 0.25 -12.95 -6.54
N GLN A 51 0.45 -11.65 -6.81
CA GLN A 51 -0.17 -10.98 -7.95
C GLN A 51 0.51 -11.27 -9.29
N LYS A 52 1.72 -11.86 -9.30
CA LYS A 52 2.41 -12.27 -10.54
C LYS A 52 2.05 -13.68 -10.99
N GLU A 53 1.56 -14.52 -10.09
CA GLU A 53 1.22 -15.93 -10.34
C GLU A 53 -0.25 -16.15 -10.75
N ALA A 54 -1.05 -15.08 -10.84
CA ALA A 54 -2.47 -15.10 -11.20
C ALA A 54 -2.72 -14.36 -12.53
#